data_AF-A0A3D0LWQ7-F1
#
_entry.id   AF-A0A3D0LWQ7-F1
#
_cell.length_a   1.000
_cell.length_b   1.000
_cell.length_c   1.000
_cell.angle_alpha   90.00
_cell.angle_beta   90.00
_cell.angle_gamma   90.00
#
_symmetry.space_group_name_H-M   'P 1'
#
loop_
_entity.id
_entity.type
_entity.pdbx_description
1 polymer ?
#
loop_
_entity_poly.entity_id
_entity_poly.type
_entity_poly.pdbx_seq_one_letter_code
_entity_poly.pdbx_strand_id
1 'polypeptide(L)'
;MAIGIKLNDKQLPLSPVFLEFLNDFLQQKQIEATWHDQLSEELVFRRDEILKNAQEASKFVLEQEYGRRAIIHVYELLVAIITGRVSQLRPYHERYRFFCIVGAPRHGGSYLTKQLFRAVDINPEVVPDVLAHDGFPEAAPFTLVPHVNTHLLLMHNLAEYLTMVDMFFANETPRDGQIIVPKKATKLAYHAAVFNRLFGPRTEYIITLRHPVAACISTYEKSGGFPSDGKYKMRSKIEEWIRRDNAFNGMDSKSILRRDYFDVYLRYWELYHYNLALTGLPHCRNLQIIAYGKERMTALAQSFFDRFSNSGRIEAFHVFDKKNRHREWLPKAEAALRRVQGVWETAGLPFPLDEIMEAW
;
A
#
# COMPACT_ATOMS: atom_id res chain seq x y z
N MET A 1 -28.75 -20.94 -22.39
CA MET A 1 -28.60 -19.67 -23.15
C MET A 1 -27.20 -19.14 -22.88
N ALA A 2 -26.38 -18.92 -23.91
CA ALA A 2 -25.03 -18.36 -23.76
C ALA A 2 -25.05 -16.89 -24.20
N ILE A 3 -24.61 -15.99 -23.34
CA ILE A 3 -24.43 -14.56 -23.65
C ILE A 3 -22.93 -14.29 -23.65
N GLY A 4 -22.42 -13.70 -24.73
CA GLY A 4 -21.01 -13.34 -24.88
C GLY A 4 -20.82 -11.82 -24.79
N ILE A 5 -19.96 -11.38 -23.88
CA ILE A 5 -19.51 -9.98 -23.78
C ILE A 5 -18.05 -9.95 -24.24
N LYS A 6 -17.73 -9.10 -25.22
CA LYS A 6 -16.35 -8.85 -25.67
C LYS A 6 -15.89 -7.50 -25.15
N LEU A 7 -14.79 -7.50 -24.43
CA LEU A 7 -14.10 -6.30 -23.98
C LEU A 7 -12.79 -6.19 -24.76
N ASN A 8 -12.37 -4.96 -25.06
CA ASN A 8 -11.07 -4.68 -25.65
C ASN A 8 -10.23 -3.79 -24.72
N ASP A 9 -8.97 -3.61 -25.11
CA ASP A 9 -7.98 -2.76 -24.47
C ASP A 9 -8.39 -1.29 -24.36
N LYS A 10 -9.32 -0.79 -25.18
CA LYS A 10 -9.87 0.57 -25.03
C LYS A 10 -10.86 0.66 -23.86
N GLN A 11 -11.53 -0.43 -23.52
CA GLN A 11 -12.53 -0.49 -22.45
C GLN A 11 -11.90 -0.90 -21.12
N LEU A 12 -10.90 -1.79 -21.16
CA LEU A 12 -10.12 -2.22 -20.00
C LEU A 12 -8.63 -2.22 -20.37
N PRO A 13 -7.99 -1.06 -20.50
CA PRO A 13 -6.55 -0.99 -20.77
C PRO A 13 -5.77 -1.56 -19.59
N LEU A 14 -4.64 -2.19 -19.90
CA LEU A 14 -3.63 -2.53 -18.90
C LEU A 14 -3.09 -1.26 -18.24
N SER A 15 -2.68 -1.36 -16.99
CA SER A 15 -2.07 -0.23 -16.31
C SER A 15 -0.71 0.12 -16.94
N PRO A 16 -0.36 1.42 -17.05
CA PRO A 16 0.95 1.85 -17.52
C PRO A 16 2.11 1.23 -16.73
N VAL A 17 1.94 1.06 -15.41
CA VAL A 17 2.96 0.50 -14.52
C VAL A 17 3.18 -1.00 -14.74
N PHE A 18 2.13 -1.74 -15.11
CA PHE A 18 2.27 -3.15 -15.48
C PHE A 18 3.02 -3.32 -16.81
N LEU A 19 2.70 -2.49 -17.81
CA LEU A 19 3.40 -2.51 -19.09
C LEU A 19 4.88 -2.15 -18.95
N GLU A 20 5.20 -1.15 -18.12
CA GLU A 20 6.58 -0.77 -17.80
C GLU A 20 7.32 -1.92 -17.11
N PHE A 21 6.70 -2.56 -16.10
CA PHE A 21 7.27 -3.75 -15.46
C PHE A 21 7.55 -4.88 -16.46
N LEU A 22 6.58 -5.23 -17.31
CA LEU A 22 6.77 -6.29 -18.31
C LEU A 22 7.92 -5.95 -19.26
N ASN A 23 7.98 -4.69 -19.72
CA ASN A 23 9.03 -4.23 -20.60
C ASN A 23 10.42 -4.36 -19.95
N ASP A 24 10.57 -3.89 -18.73
CA ASP A 24 11.86 -3.90 -18.02
C ASP A 24 12.27 -5.33 -17.64
N PHE A 25 11.32 -6.17 -17.22
CA PHE A 25 11.54 -7.59 -16.94
C PHE A 25 12.01 -8.35 -18.21
N LEU A 26 11.34 -8.15 -19.34
CA LEU A 26 11.67 -8.81 -20.61
C LEU A 26 13.01 -8.35 -21.18
N GLN A 27 13.38 -7.09 -20.97
CA GLN A 27 14.67 -6.55 -21.39
C GLN A 27 15.80 -6.82 -20.38
N GLN A 28 15.49 -7.44 -19.23
CA GLN A 28 16.43 -7.64 -18.13
C GLN A 28 17.11 -6.34 -17.69
N LYS A 29 16.38 -5.22 -17.75
CA LYS A 29 16.93 -3.94 -17.28
C LYS A 29 17.20 -4.04 -15.78
N GLN A 30 18.28 -3.39 -15.36
CA GLN A 30 18.52 -3.21 -13.95
C GLN A 30 17.41 -2.31 -13.38
N ILE A 31 16.62 -2.87 -12.47
CA ILE A 31 15.52 -2.16 -11.82
C ILE A 31 16.15 -1.45 -10.62
N GLU A 32 16.27 -0.12 -10.73
CA GLU A 32 16.64 0.71 -9.58
C GLU A 32 15.37 1.04 -8.80
N ALA A 33 15.21 0.39 -7.64
CA ALA A 33 14.09 0.67 -6.75
C ALA A 33 14.39 1.94 -5.93
N THR A 34 13.41 2.83 -5.81
CA THR A 34 13.57 4.06 -5.02
C THR A 34 13.23 3.79 -3.56
N TRP A 35 14.07 3.03 -2.86
CA TRP A 35 14.00 2.91 -1.40
C TRP A 35 14.59 4.15 -0.76
N HIS A 36 13.80 5.20 -0.64
CA HIS A 36 14.24 6.35 0.12
C HIS A 36 14.52 5.97 1.58
N ASP A 37 15.71 6.30 2.07
CA ASP A 37 15.99 6.22 3.50
C ASP A 37 15.06 7.20 4.26
N GLN A 38 14.87 6.99 5.57
CA GLN A 38 13.96 7.82 6.38
C GLN A 38 14.29 9.33 6.30
N LEU A 39 15.51 9.70 5.90
CA LEU A 39 16.08 11.03 5.88
C LEU A 39 15.98 11.71 4.49
N SER A 40 16.07 10.99 3.38
CA SER A 40 16.22 11.53 2.01
C SER A 40 14.97 11.49 1.11
N GLU A 41 13.86 10.92 1.59
CA GLU A 41 12.62 10.81 0.78
C GLU A 41 12.03 12.15 0.30
N GLU A 42 11.83 12.29 -1.02
CA GLU A 42 11.10 13.37 -1.69
C GLU A 42 9.85 12.84 -2.39
N LEU A 43 8.73 13.58 -2.33
CA LEU A 43 7.42 13.13 -2.84
C LEU A 43 7.01 13.82 -4.15
N VAL A 44 7.84 13.72 -5.19
CA VAL A 44 7.63 14.44 -6.48
C VAL A 44 6.68 13.67 -7.43
N PHE A 45 5.90 14.41 -8.23
CA PHE A 45 5.03 13.89 -9.28
C PHE A 45 5.80 13.61 -10.59
N ARG A 46 5.76 12.36 -11.08
CA ARG A 46 6.21 11.98 -12.44
C ARG A 46 5.11 11.26 -13.20
N ARG A 47 4.03 11.95 -13.58
CA ARG A 47 2.86 11.31 -14.24
C ARG A 47 3.00 11.24 -15.75
N ASP A 48 3.59 12.26 -16.37
CA ASP A 48 3.63 12.39 -17.83
C ASP A 48 4.69 11.50 -18.49
N GLU A 49 5.81 11.26 -17.80
CA GLU A 49 6.86 10.33 -18.26
C GLU A 49 6.37 8.89 -18.32
N ILE A 50 5.62 8.44 -17.31
CA ILE A 50 5.09 7.06 -17.22
C ILE A 50 4.14 6.75 -18.39
N LEU A 51 3.27 7.70 -18.75
CA LEU A 51 2.31 7.51 -19.84
C LEU A 51 3.00 7.39 -21.20
N LYS A 52 4.05 8.18 -21.43
CA LYS A 52 4.82 8.12 -22.68
C LYS A 52 5.59 6.79 -22.78
N ASN A 53 6.27 6.40 -21.70
CA ASN A 53 7.03 5.15 -21.63
C ASN A 53 6.12 3.92 -21.84
N ALA A 54 4.90 3.94 -21.30
CA ALA A 54 3.96 2.84 -21.43
C ALA A 54 3.51 2.58 -22.89
N GLN A 55 3.39 3.62 -23.71
CA GLN A 55 3.05 3.44 -25.13
C GLN A 55 4.16 2.73 -25.90
N GLU A 56 5.42 3.11 -25.66
CA GLU A 56 6.59 2.48 -26.28
C GLU A 56 6.76 1.03 -25.77
N ALA A 57 6.65 0.83 -24.45
CA ALA A 57 6.68 -0.46 -23.80
C ALA A 57 5.62 -1.42 -24.36
N SER A 58 4.39 -0.93 -24.61
CA SER A 58 3.29 -1.76 -25.11
C SER A 58 3.61 -2.46 -26.43
N LYS A 59 4.27 -1.78 -27.38
CA LYS A 59 4.62 -2.35 -28.69
C LYS A 59 5.61 -3.49 -28.52
N PHE A 60 6.69 -3.24 -27.77
CA PHE A 60 7.72 -4.24 -27.51
C PHE A 60 7.15 -5.47 -26.79
N VAL A 61 6.38 -5.26 -25.70
CA VAL A 61 5.79 -6.35 -24.91
C VAL A 61 4.87 -7.24 -25.76
N LEU A 62 4.08 -6.65 -26.66
CA LEU A 62 3.18 -7.38 -27.54
C LEU A 62 3.90 -8.19 -28.63
N GLU A 63 5.13 -7.80 -29.00
CA GLU A 63 5.97 -8.57 -29.94
C GLU A 63 6.60 -9.80 -29.27
N GLN A 64 6.80 -9.78 -27.95
CA GLN A 64 7.33 -10.89 -27.18
C GLN A 64 6.25 -11.94 -26.85
N GLU A 65 6.52 -13.22 -27.10
CA GLU A 65 5.57 -14.30 -26.78
C GLU A 65 5.26 -14.37 -25.28
N TYR A 66 6.30 -14.24 -24.45
CA TYR A 66 6.15 -14.25 -23.00
C TYR A 66 5.30 -13.06 -22.51
N GLY A 67 5.52 -11.87 -23.10
CA GLY A 67 4.71 -10.68 -22.82
C GLY A 67 3.23 -10.88 -23.16
N ARG A 68 2.93 -11.43 -24.34
CA ARG A 68 1.54 -11.77 -24.73
C ARG A 68 0.89 -12.77 -23.76
N ARG A 69 1.62 -13.80 -23.33
CA ARG A 69 1.10 -14.80 -22.37
C ARG A 69 0.80 -14.17 -21.01
N ALA A 70 1.68 -13.30 -20.50
CA ALA A 70 1.44 -12.58 -19.25
C ALA A 70 0.18 -11.71 -19.33
N ILE A 71 -0.01 -10.99 -20.44
CA ILE A 71 -1.22 -10.18 -20.67
C ILE A 71 -2.49 -11.04 -20.69
N ILE A 72 -2.47 -12.18 -21.40
CA ILE A 72 -3.61 -13.10 -21.43
C ILE A 72 -3.93 -13.61 -20.02
N HIS A 73 -2.90 -13.98 -19.26
CA HIS A 73 -3.04 -14.46 -17.89
C HIS A 73 -3.67 -13.43 -16.96
N VAL A 74 -3.34 -12.13 -17.11
CA VAL A 74 -4.01 -11.03 -16.39
C VAL A 74 -5.53 -11.06 -16.64
N TYR A 75 -5.96 -11.16 -17.89
CA TYR A 75 -7.39 -11.17 -18.21
C TYR A 75 -8.08 -12.45 -17.75
N GLU A 76 -7.41 -13.60 -17.81
CA GLU A 76 -7.92 -14.86 -17.25
C GLU A 76 -8.15 -14.74 -15.74
N LEU A 77 -7.17 -14.20 -15.01
CA LEU A 77 -7.30 -13.89 -13.59
C LEU A 77 -8.39 -12.85 -13.32
N LEU A 78 -8.50 -11.79 -14.11
CA LEU A 78 -9.55 -10.79 -13.95
C LEU A 78 -10.95 -11.44 -14.10
N VAL A 79 -11.14 -12.28 -15.13
CA VAL A 79 -12.38 -13.03 -15.32
C VAL A 79 -12.65 -13.93 -14.12
N ALA A 80 -11.62 -14.61 -13.59
CA ALA A 80 -11.74 -15.43 -12.40
C ALA A 80 -12.24 -14.62 -11.20
N ILE A 81 -11.65 -13.44 -10.97
CA ILE A 81 -11.96 -12.54 -9.85
C ILE A 81 -13.39 -12.02 -9.96
N ILE A 82 -13.79 -11.44 -11.11
CA ILE A 82 -15.13 -10.83 -11.26
C ILE A 82 -16.26 -11.88 -11.26
N THR A 83 -15.96 -13.14 -11.62
CA THR A 83 -16.94 -14.24 -11.60
C THR A 83 -16.88 -15.07 -10.32
N GLY A 84 -16.00 -14.73 -9.37
CA GLY A 84 -15.86 -15.44 -8.11
C GLY A 84 -15.32 -16.88 -8.24
N ARG A 85 -14.59 -17.19 -9.32
CA ARG A 85 -13.97 -18.51 -9.55
C ARG A 85 -12.69 -18.68 -8.74
N VAL A 86 -12.84 -18.74 -7.41
CA VAL A 86 -11.73 -18.81 -6.45
C VAL A 86 -10.80 -20.01 -6.67
N SER A 87 -11.28 -21.10 -7.28
CA SER A 87 -10.43 -22.26 -7.62
C SER A 87 -9.26 -21.90 -8.53
N GLN A 88 -9.40 -20.89 -9.40
CA GLN A 88 -8.33 -20.42 -10.29
C GLN A 88 -7.26 -19.62 -9.54
N LEU A 89 -7.52 -19.18 -8.30
CA LEU A 89 -6.55 -18.52 -7.43
C LEU A 89 -5.78 -19.50 -6.54
N ARG A 90 -6.22 -20.77 -6.48
CA ARG A 90 -5.59 -21.78 -5.63
C ARG A 90 -4.09 -21.95 -5.88
N PRO A 91 -3.58 -21.98 -7.13
CA PRO A 91 -2.15 -22.06 -7.38
C PRO A 91 -1.36 -20.94 -6.69
N TYR A 92 -1.92 -19.73 -6.62
CA TYR A 92 -1.31 -18.62 -5.90
C TYR A 92 -1.33 -18.84 -4.38
N HIS A 93 -2.45 -19.30 -3.84
CA HIS A 93 -2.60 -19.52 -2.40
C HIS A 93 -1.72 -20.66 -1.88
N GLU A 94 -1.40 -21.62 -2.73
CA GLU A 94 -0.51 -22.75 -2.43
C GLU A 94 0.96 -22.35 -2.60
N ARG A 95 1.29 -21.61 -3.66
CA ARG A 95 2.68 -21.22 -3.96
C ARG A 95 3.19 -20.05 -3.14
N TYR A 96 2.35 -19.05 -2.88
CA TYR A 96 2.76 -17.77 -2.28
C TYR A 96 2.12 -17.54 -0.91
N ARG A 97 2.89 -16.90 -0.03
CA ARG A 97 2.44 -16.40 1.27
C ARG A 97 2.75 -14.91 1.37
N PHE A 98 1.71 -14.09 1.31
CA PHE A 98 1.84 -12.64 1.35
C PHE A 98 2.05 -12.14 2.79
N PHE A 99 2.96 -11.19 2.95
CA PHE A 99 3.18 -10.45 4.18
C PHE A 99 2.95 -8.97 3.92
N CYS A 100 1.80 -8.49 4.34
CA CYS A 100 1.32 -7.15 4.06
C CYS A 100 1.58 -6.22 5.26
N ILE A 101 2.50 -5.28 5.10
CA ILE A 101 2.69 -4.17 6.05
C ILE A 101 1.68 -3.08 5.70
N VAL A 102 0.71 -2.84 6.58
CA VAL A 102 -0.41 -1.92 6.37
C VAL A 102 -0.32 -0.78 7.39
N GLY A 103 -0.67 0.43 6.97
CA GLY A 103 -0.69 1.60 7.85
C GLY A 103 -0.74 2.85 7.01
N ALA A 104 -1.25 3.95 7.58
CA ALA A 104 -1.30 5.21 6.88
C ALA A 104 0.13 5.68 6.52
N PRO A 105 0.29 6.54 5.52
CA PRO A 105 1.60 7.07 5.19
C PRO A 105 2.30 7.65 6.42
N ARG A 106 3.62 7.45 6.50
CA ARG A 106 4.50 7.86 7.62
C ARG A 106 4.39 7.02 8.90
N HIS A 107 3.77 5.84 8.85
CA HIS A 107 3.66 4.92 9.99
C HIS A 107 4.80 3.89 10.12
N GLY A 108 5.91 4.07 9.39
CA GLY A 108 7.05 3.13 9.44
C GLY A 108 6.91 1.91 8.51
N GLY A 109 5.85 1.85 7.70
CA GLY A 109 5.63 0.75 6.76
C GLY A 109 6.82 0.47 5.83
N SER A 110 7.41 1.50 5.24
CA SER A 110 8.57 1.32 4.34
C SER A 110 9.77 0.65 5.03
N TYR A 111 10.04 0.99 6.31
CA TYR A 111 11.13 0.36 7.07
C TYR A 111 10.87 -1.14 7.24
N LEU A 112 9.70 -1.52 7.75
CA LEU A 112 9.37 -2.92 7.98
C LEU A 112 9.32 -3.73 6.67
N THR A 113 8.79 -3.16 5.58
CA THR A 113 8.81 -3.84 4.28
C THR A 113 10.23 -4.07 3.79
N LYS A 114 11.13 -3.09 3.95
CA LYS A 114 12.56 -3.24 3.59
C LYS A 114 13.25 -4.32 4.43
N GLN A 115 13.02 -4.33 5.75
CA GLN A 115 13.58 -5.35 6.64
C GLN A 115 13.05 -6.75 6.30
N LEU A 116 11.78 -6.85 5.93
CA LEU A 116 11.15 -8.12 5.57
C LEU A 116 11.70 -8.69 4.26
N PHE A 117 11.95 -7.86 3.23
CA PHE A 117 12.66 -8.32 2.02
C PHE A 117 14.03 -8.88 2.36
N ARG A 118 14.81 -8.17 3.19
CA ARG A 118 16.14 -8.64 3.61
C ARG A 118 16.09 -9.93 4.40
N ALA A 119 15.10 -10.08 5.30
CA ALA A 119 14.93 -11.29 6.08
C ALA A 119 14.66 -12.53 5.22
N VAL A 120 14.14 -12.35 4.00
CA VAL A 120 13.93 -13.44 3.03
C VAL A 120 15.00 -13.49 1.94
N ASP A 121 16.16 -12.88 2.17
CA ASP A 121 17.33 -12.84 1.28
C ASP A 121 17.11 -12.12 -0.06
N ILE A 122 16.11 -11.23 -0.12
CA ILE A 122 15.86 -10.39 -1.29
C ILE A 122 16.47 -9.01 -1.05
N ASN A 123 17.33 -8.57 -1.97
CA ASN A 123 17.86 -7.21 -1.94
C ASN A 123 16.74 -6.22 -2.31
N PRO A 124 16.29 -5.35 -1.38
CA PRO A 124 15.19 -4.42 -1.66
C PRO A 124 15.50 -3.51 -2.85
N GLU A 125 16.75 -3.09 -3.04
CA GLU A 125 17.15 -2.12 -4.09
C GLU A 125 16.91 -2.62 -5.52
N VAL A 126 16.67 -3.92 -5.72
CA VAL A 126 16.35 -4.51 -7.03
C VAL A 126 14.88 -4.92 -7.17
N VAL A 127 14.05 -4.68 -6.14
CA VAL A 127 12.63 -5.02 -6.15
C VAL A 127 11.84 -3.88 -6.80
N PRO A 128 11.09 -4.12 -7.88
CA PRO A 128 10.28 -3.10 -8.53
C PRO A 128 9.35 -2.38 -7.57
N ASP A 129 9.31 -1.05 -7.65
CA ASP A 129 8.46 -0.23 -6.78
C ASP A 129 6.98 -0.63 -6.87
N VAL A 130 6.52 -1.04 -8.06
CA VAL A 130 5.16 -1.53 -8.29
C VAL A 130 4.83 -2.80 -7.48
N LEU A 131 5.83 -3.64 -7.20
CA LEU A 131 5.72 -4.82 -6.35
C LEU A 131 5.82 -4.45 -4.87
N ALA A 132 6.82 -3.65 -4.47
CA ALA A 132 7.11 -3.38 -3.08
C ALA A 132 6.17 -2.34 -2.42
N HIS A 133 5.88 -1.23 -3.12
CA HIS A 133 5.30 -0.01 -2.53
C HIS A 133 3.79 0.10 -2.70
N ASP A 134 3.21 1.10 -2.03
CA ASP A 134 1.77 1.35 -1.93
C ASP A 134 1.14 2.03 -3.17
N GLY A 135 1.93 2.23 -4.23
CA GLY A 135 1.43 2.75 -5.50
C GLY A 135 0.43 1.81 -6.18
N PHE A 136 0.63 0.50 -6.04
CA PHE A 136 -0.08 -0.52 -6.81
C PHE A 136 -0.32 -1.80 -5.98
N PRO A 137 -1.45 -2.51 -6.10
CA PRO A 137 -2.66 -2.16 -6.85
C PRO A 137 -3.29 -0.83 -6.42
N GLU A 138 -3.92 -0.11 -7.35
CA GLU A 138 -4.66 1.10 -7.00
C GLU A 138 -5.97 0.73 -6.29
N ALA A 139 -6.03 1.01 -5.00
CA ALA A 139 -7.25 0.97 -4.19
C ALA A 139 -7.58 2.38 -3.70
N ALA A 140 -8.84 2.77 -3.86
CA ALA A 140 -9.37 4.07 -3.52
C ALA A 140 -10.83 3.93 -3.05
N PRO A 141 -11.40 4.99 -2.44
CA PRO A 141 -12.84 5.04 -2.19
C PRO A 141 -13.66 4.82 -3.47
N PHE A 142 -14.84 4.21 -3.34
CA PHE A 142 -15.66 3.82 -4.49
C PHE A 142 -16.06 5.05 -5.32
N THR A 143 -15.70 5.03 -6.60
CA THR A 143 -16.15 6.02 -7.59
C THR A 143 -16.61 5.30 -8.85
N LEU A 144 -17.74 5.76 -9.39
CA LEU A 144 -18.31 5.34 -10.67
C LEU A 144 -18.67 6.59 -11.47
N VAL A 145 -17.82 6.94 -12.43
CA VAL A 145 -18.01 8.06 -13.38
C VAL A 145 -17.69 7.57 -14.80
N PRO A 146 -18.00 8.32 -15.87
CA PRO A 146 -17.67 7.88 -17.23
C PRO A 146 -16.22 7.41 -17.33
N HIS A 147 -16.04 6.19 -17.84
CA HIS A 147 -14.75 5.50 -18.02
C HIS A 147 -13.98 5.14 -16.74
N VAL A 148 -14.54 5.35 -15.54
CA VAL A 148 -13.89 5.00 -14.27
C VAL A 148 -14.83 4.20 -13.38
N ASN A 149 -14.47 2.93 -13.16
CA ASN A 149 -15.02 2.09 -12.11
C ASN A 149 -13.88 1.62 -11.21
N THR A 150 -13.77 2.22 -10.03
CA THR A 150 -12.67 1.94 -9.08
C THR A 150 -12.60 0.49 -8.59
N HIS A 151 -13.72 -0.22 -8.47
CA HIS A 151 -13.71 -1.64 -8.06
C HIS A 151 -13.20 -2.53 -9.19
N LEU A 152 -13.67 -2.31 -10.41
CA LEU A 152 -13.18 -3.05 -11.57
C LEU A 152 -11.70 -2.77 -11.82
N LEU A 153 -11.28 -1.51 -11.67
CA LEU A 153 -9.88 -1.12 -11.74
C LEU A 153 -9.03 -1.80 -10.66
N LEU A 154 -9.50 -1.86 -9.41
CA LEU A 154 -8.83 -2.58 -8.33
C LEU A 154 -8.66 -4.07 -8.67
N MET A 155 -9.73 -4.74 -9.11
CA MET A 155 -9.69 -6.16 -9.49
C MET A 155 -8.74 -6.41 -10.66
N HIS A 156 -8.70 -5.50 -11.64
CA HIS A 156 -7.77 -5.57 -12.77
C HIS A 156 -6.32 -5.40 -12.31
N ASN A 157 -6.03 -4.37 -11.52
CA ASN A 157 -4.70 -4.15 -10.97
C ASN A 157 -4.24 -5.30 -10.05
N LEU A 158 -5.16 -5.97 -9.35
CA LEU A 158 -4.84 -7.15 -8.56
C LEU A 158 -4.48 -8.36 -9.43
N ALA A 159 -5.15 -8.55 -10.58
CA ALA A 159 -4.78 -9.57 -11.55
C ALA A 159 -3.38 -9.29 -12.17
N GLU A 160 -3.12 -8.03 -12.53
CA GLU A 160 -1.80 -7.57 -12.95
C GLU A 160 -0.74 -7.83 -11.86
N TYR A 161 -1.03 -7.46 -10.61
CA TYR A 161 -0.12 -7.65 -9.48
C TYR A 161 0.22 -9.12 -9.25
N LEU A 162 -0.78 -10.02 -9.25
CA LEU A 162 -0.55 -11.45 -9.10
C LEU A 162 0.29 -12.01 -10.26
N THR A 163 0.10 -11.50 -11.48
CA THR A 163 0.93 -11.88 -12.63
C THR A 163 2.38 -11.42 -12.43
N MET A 164 2.61 -10.18 -12.00
CA MET A 164 3.95 -9.68 -11.70
C MET A 164 4.62 -10.43 -10.56
N VAL A 165 3.85 -10.80 -9.53
CA VAL A 165 4.36 -11.63 -8.42
C VAL A 165 4.82 -12.99 -8.94
N ASP A 166 4.02 -13.63 -9.79
CA ASP A 166 4.41 -14.93 -10.34
C ASP A 166 5.67 -14.84 -11.19
N MET A 167 5.83 -13.77 -11.96
CA MET A 167 7.01 -13.55 -12.79
C MET A 167 8.27 -13.23 -11.98
N PHE A 168 8.18 -12.29 -11.04
CA PHE A 168 9.35 -11.81 -10.28
C PHE A 168 9.80 -12.83 -9.23
N PHE A 169 8.87 -13.41 -8.48
CA PHE A 169 9.19 -14.32 -7.38
C PHE A 169 9.26 -15.80 -7.82
N ALA A 170 9.11 -16.13 -9.11
CA ALA A 170 9.00 -17.51 -9.60
C ALA A 170 10.10 -18.45 -9.06
N ASN A 171 11.33 -17.94 -8.98
CA ASN A 171 12.52 -18.72 -8.65
C ASN A 171 13.00 -18.50 -7.21
N GLU A 172 12.22 -17.78 -6.40
CA GLU A 172 12.58 -17.53 -5.01
C GLU A 172 12.46 -18.78 -4.15
N THR A 173 13.30 -18.86 -3.12
CA THR A 173 13.37 -20.05 -2.26
C THR A 173 12.16 -20.13 -1.34
N PRO A 174 11.34 -21.19 -1.39
CA PRO A 174 10.22 -21.36 -0.47
C PRO A 174 10.69 -21.47 0.99
N ARG A 175 9.90 -20.89 1.90
CA ARG A 175 10.05 -20.98 3.36
C ARG A 175 8.74 -21.53 3.92
N ASP A 176 8.82 -22.60 4.71
CA ASP A 176 7.64 -23.36 5.17
C ASP A 176 6.73 -23.82 4.01
N GLY A 177 7.36 -24.20 2.88
CA GLY A 177 6.66 -24.70 1.70
C GLY A 177 6.03 -23.63 0.79
N GLN A 178 6.22 -22.33 1.07
CA GLN A 178 5.68 -21.24 0.24
C GLN A 178 6.70 -20.13 0.00
N ILE A 179 6.57 -19.43 -1.11
CA ILE A 179 7.38 -18.25 -1.41
C ILE A 179 6.80 -17.05 -0.66
N ILE A 180 7.65 -16.38 0.12
CA ILE A 180 7.25 -15.22 0.90
C ILE A 180 7.21 -13.99 0.00
N VAL A 181 6.09 -13.27 -0.01
CA VAL A 181 5.90 -12.06 -0.82
C VAL A 181 5.68 -10.85 0.10
N PRO A 182 6.75 -10.09 0.42
CA PRO A 182 6.63 -8.85 1.19
C PRO A 182 5.90 -7.76 0.39
N LYS A 183 4.96 -7.05 1.04
CA LYS A 183 4.20 -5.97 0.42
C LYS A 183 3.93 -4.83 1.40
N LYS A 184 4.25 -3.59 1.01
CA LYS A 184 3.66 -2.41 1.64
C LYS A 184 2.26 -2.18 1.05
N ALA A 185 1.23 -2.29 1.88
CA ALA A 185 -0.17 -2.34 1.47
C ALA A 185 -1.01 -1.20 2.09
N THR A 186 -0.50 0.04 2.11
CA THR A 186 -1.20 1.22 2.66
C THR A 186 -2.65 1.33 2.17
N LYS A 187 -2.91 1.09 0.88
CA LYS A 187 -4.24 1.25 0.27
C LYS A 187 -5.18 0.07 0.54
N LEU A 188 -4.72 -1.00 1.20
CA LEU A 188 -5.58 -2.11 1.61
C LEU A 188 -6.72 -1.64 2.52
N ALA A 189 -6.51 -0.53 3.26
CA ALA A 189 -7.52 0.08 4.12
C ALA A 189 -8.89 0.28 3.46
N TYR A 190 -8.95 0.51 2.15
CA TYR A 190 -10.23 0.74 1.46
C TYR A 190 -10.99 -0.56 1.16
N HIS A 191 -10.30 -1.70 1.00
CA HIS A 191 -10.87 -2.94 0.46
C HIS A 191 -10.25 -4.20 1.08
N ALA A 192 -10.03 -4.22 2.41
CA ALA A 192 -9.24 -5.26 3.09
C ALA A 192 -9.72 -6.70 2.79
N ALA A 193 -11.04 -6.92 2.79
CA ALA A 193 -11.62 -8.22 2.48
C ALA A 193 -11.26 -8.74 1.07
N VAL A 194 -11.21 -7.84 0.08
CA VAL A 194 -10.85 -8.19 -1.31
C VAL A 194 -9.41 -8.68 -1.37
N PHE A 195 -8.48 -7.93 -0.78
CA PHE A 195 -7.07 -8.32 -0.69
C PHE A 195 -6.90 -9.67 0.01
N ASN A 196 -7.52 -9.85 1.18
CA ASN A 196 -7.44 -11.10 1.94
C ASN A 196 -7.96 -12.30 1.17
N ARG A 197 -9.07 -12.12 0.43
CA ARG A 197 -9.63 -13.21 -0.37
C ARG A 197 -8.73 -13.59 -1.55
N LEU A 198 -8.06 -12.61 -2.16
CA LEU A 198 -7.24 -12.82 -3.35
C LEU A 198 -5.82 -13.28 -3.02
N PHE A 199 -5.19 -12.77 -1.97
CA PHE A 199 -3.85 -13.18 -1.53
C PHE A 199 -3.87 -14.53 -0.80
N GLY A 200 -5.01 -14.92 -0.25
CA GLY A 200 -5.25 -16.27 0.26
C GLY A 200 -5.18 -16.36 1.78
N PRO A 201 -5.59 -17.52 2.33
CA PRO A 201 -5.89 -17.68 3.75
C PRO A 201 -4.67 -17.64 4.69
N ARG A 202 -3.46 -17.75 4.15
CA ARG A 202 -2.20 -17.70 4.90
C ARG A 202 -1.53 -16.32 4.86
N THR A 203 -2.18 -15.34 4.24
CA THR A 203 -1.70 -13.95 4.24
C THR A 203 -1.57 -13.45 5.68
N GLU A 204 -0.50 -12.71 5.92
CA GLU A 204 -0.23 -12.05 7.19
C GLU A 204 -0.32 -10.54 7.03
N TYR A 205 -0.96 -9.91 8.00
CA TYR A 205 -1.17 -8.47 8.04
C TYR A 205 -0.51 -7.89 9.28
N ILE A 206 0.39 -6.95 9.07
CA ILE A 206 1.07 -6.23 10.14
C ILE A 206 0.65 -4.79 10.05
N ILE A 207 -0.16 -4.34 11.01
CA ILE A 207 -0.73 -3.00 11.04
C ILE A 207 0.18 -2.09 11.86
N THR A 208 0.66 -1.04 11.23
CA THR A 208 1.49 -0.02 11.85
C THR A 208 0.67 1.19 12.21
N LEU A 209 0.71 1.57 13.49
CA LEU A 209 -0.06 2.68 14.04
C LEU A 209 0.87 3.77 14.54
N ARG A 210 0.66 5.01 14.11
CA ARG A 210 1.44 6.16 14.56
C ARG A 210 0.52 7.31 14.94
N HIS A 211 0.93 8.05 15.95
CA HIS A 211 0.20 9.22 16.41
C HIS A 211 0.01 10.24 15.28
N PRO A 212 -1.21 10.78 15.07
CA PRO A 212 -1.51 11.64 13.94
C PRO A 212 -0.68 12.93 13.90
N VAL A 213 -0.29 13.48 15.06
CA VAL A 213 0.58 14.67 15.11
C VAL A 213 1.96 14.39 14.54
N ALA A 214 2.65 13.35 15.01
CA ALA A 214 3.99 13.00 14.54
C ALA A 214 3.98 12.58 13.06
N ALA A 215 2.94 11.84 12.64
CA ALA A 215 2.73 11.46 11.26
C ALA A 215 2.47 12.69 10.36
N CYS A 216 1.61 13.63 10.79
CA CYS A 216 1.34 14.88 10.09
C CYS A 216 2.60 15.75 9.92
N ILE A 217 3.40 15.87 10.99
CA ILE A 217 4.68 16.60 10.94
C ILE A 217 5.60 15.97 9.91
N SER A 218 5.75 14.64 9.96
CA SER A 218 6.56 13.94 8.99
C SER A 218 6.05 14.10 7.55
N THR A 219 4.74 14.20 7.34
CA THR A 219 4.17 14.42 6.01
C THR A 219 4.54 15.80 5.50
N TYR A 220 4.20 16.89 6.22
CA TYR A 220 4.45 18.22 5.66
C TYR A 220 5.94 18.49 5.45
N GLU A 221 6.83 17.97 6.30
CA GLU A 221 8.29 18.15 6.15
C GLU A 221 8.78 17.53 4.84
N LYS A 222 8.28 16.35 4.52
CA LYS A 222 8.60 15.61 3.29
C LYS A 222 7.90 16.17 2.05
N SER A 223 6.88 17.00 2.26
CA SER A 223 6.17 17.76 1.23
C SER A 223 6.66 19.20 1.08
N GLY A 224 7.86 19.52 1.58
CA GLY A 224 8.49 20.84 1.42
C GLY A 224 8.23 21.83 2.57
N GLY A 225 7.88 21.35 3.77
CA GLY A 225 7.72 22.15 4.99
C GLY A 225 6.27 22.43 5.38
N PHE A 226 6.08 23.13 6.51
CA PHE A 226 4.75 23.54 6.96
C PHE A 226 4.31 24.79 6.16
N PRO A 227 3.10 24.82 5.57
CA PRO A 227 2.62 26.01 4.86
C PRO A 227 2.63 27.25 5.75
N SER A 228 3.14 28.37 5.25
CA SER A 228 3.28 29.62 6.02
C SER A 228 1.95 30.21 6.47
N ASP A 229 0.86 29.94 5.72
CA ASP A 229 -0.50 30.34 6.06
C ASP A 229 -1.21 29.33 7.00
N GLY A 230 -0.55 28.23 7.37
CA GLY A 230 -1.10 27.15 8.17
C GLY A 230 -2.21 26.36 7.47
N LYS A 231 -2.51 26.66 6.21
CA LYS A 231 -3.62 26.04 5.47
C LYS A 231 -3.18 24.81 4.69
N TYR A 232 -4.13 23.95 4.41
CA TYR A 232 -3.87 22.74 3.65
C TYR A 232 -3.40 23.04 2.21
N LYS A 233 -2.35 22.33 1.76
CA LYS A 233 -1.77 22.44 0.40
C LYS A 233 -1.58 21.06 -0.21
N MET A 234 -1.69 20.97 -1.54
CA MET A 234 -1.37 19.77 -2.31
C MET A 234 0.00 19.92 -2.96
N ARG A 235 1.03 19.36 -2.34
CA ARG A 235 2.42 19.43 -2.85
C ARG A 235 3.02 18.04 -3.10
N SER A 236 2.31 17.00 -2.68
CA SER A 236 2.78 15.61 -2.70
C SER A 236 1.63 14.63 -2.99
N LYS A 237 1.98 13.39 -3.38
CA LYS A 237 0.99 12.31 -3.61
C LYS A 237 0.17 12.00 -2.34
N ILE A 238 0.80 12.01 -1.17
CA ILE A 238 0.11 11.77 0.12
C ILE A 238 -0.90 12.87 0.39
N GLU A 239 -0.56 14.13 0.14
CA GLU A 239 -1.50 15.24 0.30
C GLU A 239 -2.67 15.14 -0.70
N GLU A 240 -2.44 14.71 -1.93
CA GLU A 240 -3.54 14.45 -2.86
C GLU A 240 -4.48 13.34 -2.37
N TRP A 241 -3.95 12.27 -1.74
CA TRP A 241 -4.78 11.24 -1.12
C TRP A 241 -5.62 11.78 0.03
N ILE A 242 -5.00 12.56 0.93
CA ILE A 242 -5.69 13.22 2.04
C ILE A 242 -6.84 14.08 1.51
N ARG A 243 -6.61 14.90 0.46
CA ARG A 243 -7.68 15.72 -0.15
C ARG A 243 -8.78 14.85 -0.73
N ARG A 244 -8.43 13.87 -1.57
CA ARG A 244 -9.38 12.97 -2.24
C ARG A 244 -10.30 12.29 -1.23
N ASP A 245 -9.74 11.71 -0.18
CA ASP A 245 -10.49 10.94 0.81
C ASP A 245 -11.41 11.83 1.65
N ASN A 246 -10.93 13.02 2.00
CA ASN A 246 -11.73 14.03 2.67
C ASN A 246 -12.90 14.51 1.79
N ALA A 247 -12.67 14.70 0.49
CA ALA A 247 -13.71 15.07 -0.47
C ALA A 247 -14.75 13.95 -0.66
N PHE A 248 -14.30 12.70 -0.75
CA PHE A 248 -15.18 11.53 -0.83
C PHE A 248 -16.11 11.44 0.39
N ASN A 249 -15.61 11.81 1.58
CA ASN A 249 -16.37 11.82 2.82
C ASN A 249 -17.15 13.15 3.05
N GLY A 250 -17.55 13.82 1.97
CA GLY A 250 -18.50 14.92 1.98
C GLY A 250 -17.92 16.31 2.26
N MET A 251 -16.61 16.49 2.34
CA MET A 251 -16.05 17.84 2.40
C MET A 251 -16.00 18.48 1.01
N ASP A 252 -16.46 19.73 0.92
CA ASP A 252 -16.34 20.49 -0.31
C ASP A 252 -14.87 20.68 -0.71
N SER A 253 -14.51 20.25 -1.92
CA SER A 253 -13.13 20.24 -2.40
C SER A 253 -12.49 21.64 -2.43
N LYS A 254 -13.28 22.70 -2.69
CA LYS A 254 -12.77 24.08 -2.69
C LYS A 254 -12.49 24.57 -1.26
N SER A 255 -13.30 24.14 -0.29
CA SER A 255 -13.12 24.48 1.12
C SER A 255 -11.91 23.81 1.76
N ILE A 256 -11.49 22.63 1.30
CA ILE A 256 -10.37 21.86 1.90
C ILE A 256 -9.09 22.71 1.95
N LEU A 257 -8.77 23.42 0.87
CA LEU A 257 -7.56 24.25 0.76
C LEU A 257 -7.57 25.49 1.68
N ARG A 258 -8.73 25.83 2.27
CA ARG A 258 -8.90 26.97 3.19
C ARG A 258 -8.90 26.55 4.66
N ARG A 259 -8.91 25.24 4.93
CA ARG A 259 -8.89 24.68 6.28
C ARG A 259 -7.47 24.56 6.82
N ASP A 260 -7.36 24.49 8.14
CA ASP A 260 -6.08 24.28 8.82
C ASP A 260 -5.50 22.92 8.43
N TYR A 261 -4.19 22.90 8.20
CA TYR A 261 -3.49 21.73 7.66
C TYR A 261 -3.73 20.49 8.53
N PHE A 262 -3.59 20.64 9.84
CA PHE A 262 -3.74 19.52 10.77
C PHE A 262 -5.19 19.01 10.85
N ASP A 263 -6.19 19.88 10.78
CA ASP A 263 -7.59 19.45 10.85
C ASP A 263 -7.97 18.59 9.62
N VAL A 264 -7.46 18.94 8.44
CA VAL A 264 -7.65 18.15 7.22
C VAL A 264 -6.89 16.81 7.32
N TYR A 265 -5.65 16.83 7.81
CA TYR A 265 -4.85 15.62 8.01
C TYR A 265 -5.49 14.68 9.04
N LEU A 266 -5.90 15.21 10.20
CA LEU A 266 -6.46 14.44 11.30
C LEU A 266 -7.74 13.72 10.88
N ARG A 267 -8.61 14.40 10.12
CA ARG A 267 -9.81 13.76 9.57
C ARG A 267 -9.47 12.63 8.60
N TYR A 268 -8.47 12.81 7.73
CA TYR A 268 -7.98 11.71 6.88
C TYR A 268 -7.46 10.54 7.72
N TRP A 269 -6.65 10.83 8.74
CA TRP A 269 -6.10 9.82 9.63
C TRP A 269 -7.23 9.03 10.32
N GLU A 270 -8.26 9.69 10.85
CA GLU A 270 -9.43 9.02 11.43
C GLU A 270 -10.14 8.11 10.42
N LEU A 271 -10.48 8.67 9.24
CA LEU A 271 -11.18 7.93 8.19
C LEU A 271 -10.39 6.71 7.70
N TYR A 272 -9.07 6.84 7.59
CA TYR A 272 -8.20 5.73 7.22
C TYR A 272 -8.31 4.57 8.23
N HIS A 273 -8.29 4.87 9.53
CA HIS A 273 -8.37 3.84 10.57
C HIS A 273 -9.79 3.28 10.75
N TYR A 274 -10.84 4.07 10.48
CA TYR A 274 -12.20 3.54 10.36
C TYR A 274 -12.29 2.55 9.19
N ASN A 275 -11.76 2.90 8.03
CA ASN A 275 -11.75 2.01 6.87
C ASN A 275 -10.97 0.72 7.15
N LEU A 276 -9.83 0.80 7.82
CA LEU A 276 -9.09 -0.40 8.26
C LEU A 276 -9.96 -1.31 9.13
N ALA A 277 -10.65 -0.77 10.14
CA ALA A 277 -11.48 -1.56 11.03
C ALA A 277 -12.73 -2.15 10.34
N LEU A 278 -13.30 -1.43 9.37
CA LEU A 278 -14.64 -1.72 8.85
C LEU A 278 -14.65 -2.43 7.48
N THR A 279 -13.52 -2.53 6.77
CA THR A 279 -13.46 -3.13 5.42
C THR A 279 -13.08 -4.61 5.38
N GLY A 280 -13.18 -5.31 6.52
CA GLY A 280 -12.98 -6.76 6.63
C GLY A 280 -11.61 -7.21 7.16
N LEU A 281 -10.77 -6.28 7.62
CA LEU A 281 -9.54 -6.61 8.33
C LEU A 281 -9.78 -7.45 9.60
N PRO A 282 -10.85 -7.23 10.42
CA PRO A 282 -11.12 -8.09 11.57
C PRO A 282 -11.35 -9.57 11.25
N HIS A 283 -11.62 -9.90 9.98
CA HIS A 283 -11.79 -11.28 9.53
C HIS A 283 -10.48 -11.92 9.04
N CYS A 284 -9.38 -11.18 9.06
CA CYS A 284 -8.06 -11.69 8.73
C CYS A 284 -7.50 -12.46 9.93
N ARG A 285 -7.18 -13.74 9.74
CA ARG A 285 -6.77 -14.64 10.83
C ARG A 285 -5.39 -14.32 11.39
N ASN A 286 -4.47 -13.88 10.53
CA ASN A 286 -3.09 -13.60 10.91
C ASN A 286 -2.85 -12.10 10.89
N LEU A 287 -3.31 -11.45 11.96
CA LEU A 287 -3.21 -10.01 12.14
C LEU A 287 -2.32 -9.69 13.34
N GLN A 288 -1.34 -8.81 13.14
CA GLN A 288 -0.52 -8.26 14.20
C GLN A 288 -0.61 -6.73 14.14
N ILE A 289 -0.76 -6.08 15.30
CA ILE A 289 -0.87 -4.63 15.41
C ILE A 289 0.34 -4.13 16.20
N ILE A 290 1.03 -3.13 15.66
CA ILE A 290 2.26 -2.58 16.23
C ILE A 290 2.20 -1.05 16.23
N ALA A 291 2.31 -0.47 17.43
CA ALA A 291 2.48 0.97 17.58
C ALA A 291 3.91 1.39 17.19
N TYR A 292 4.01 2.53 16.52
CA TYR A 292 5.27 3.15 16.10
C TYR A 292 6.13 3.44 17.33
N GLY A 293 7.39 3.05 17.26
CA GLY A 293 8.35 3.17 18.36
C GLY A 293 9.59 2.36 18.06
N LYS A 294 10.75 2.85 18.49
CA LYS A 294 12.04 2.26 18.13
C LYS A 294 12.15 0.80 18.56
N GLU A 295 11.88 0.53 19.82
CA GLU A 295 11.97 -0.81 20.39
C GLU A 295 11.01 -1.77 19.68
N ARG A 296 9.73 -1.41 19.55
CA ARG A 296 8.70 -2.24 18.90
C ARG A 296 9.01 -2.52 17.42
N MET A 297 9.46 -1.51 16.67
CA MET A 297 9.79 -1.65 15.24
C MET A 297 11.05 -2.49 15.02
N THR A 298 12.08 -2.29 15.85
CA THR A 298 13.32 -3.10 15.76
C THR A 298 13.11 -4.53 16.23
N ALA A 299 12.33 -4.76 17.29
CA ALA A 299 11.97 -6.10 17.74
C ALA A 299 11.17 -6.86 16.69
N LEU A 300 10.18 -6.21 16.05
CA LEU A 300 9.44 -6.84 14.96
C LEU A 300 10.36 -7.14 13.76
N ALA A 301 11.20 -6.18 13.35
CA ALA A 301 12.16 -6.42 12.28
C ALA A 301 13.06 -7.61 12.60
N GLN A 302 13.64 -7.68 13.80
CA GLN A 302 14.47 -8.80 14.24
C GLN A 302 13.70 -10.13 14.19
N SER A 303 12.44 -10.13 14.61
CA SER A 303 11.61 -11.34 14.54
C SER A 303 11.42 -11.88 13.11
N PHE A 304 11.49 -11.04 12.08
CA PHE A 304 11.48 -11.53 10.69
C PHE A 304 12.76 -12.31 10.37
N PHE A 305 13.92 -11.79 10.76
CA PHE A 305 15.22 -12.45 10.56
C PHE A 305 15.26 -13.78 11.30
N ASP A 306 14.86 -13.79 12.57
CA ASP A 306 14.82 -14.99 13.39
C ASP A 306 13.87 -16.03 12.76
N ARG A 307 12.67 -15.60 12.35
CA ARG A 307 11.65 -16.47 11.76
C ARG A 307 12.09 -17.11 10.44
N PHE A 308 12.80 -16.36 9.61
CA PHE A 308 13.26 -16.85 8.31
C PHE A 308 14.70 -17.37 8.35
N SER A 309 15.24 -17.60 9.55
CA SER A 309 16.58 -18.15 9.79
C SER A 309 17.69 -17.36 9.06
N ASN A 310 17.54 -16.04 9.01
CA ASN A 310 18.47 -15.14 8.36
C ASN A 310 19.39 -14.49 9.40
N SER A 311 20.71 -14.68 9.28
CA SER A 311 21.71 -14.11 10.20
C SER A 311 22.13 -12.67 9.85
N GLY A 312 21.41 -12.02 8.92
CA GLY A 312 21.62 -10.62 8.57
C GLY A 312 21.36 -9.67 9.74
N ARG A 313 21.67 -8.39 9.54
CA ARG A 313 21.48 -7.34 10.55
C ARG A 313 20.35 -6.41 10.12
N ILE A 314 19.49 -6.07 11.06
CA ILE A 314 18.46 -5.06 10.85
C ILE A 314 19.09 -3.67 10.67
N GLU A 315 18.48 -2.82 9.84
CA GLU A 315 18.87 -1.40 9.81
C GLU A 315 18.44 -0.69 11.09
N ALA A 316 19.20 0.36 11.44
CA ALA A 316 18.82 1.26 12.50
C ALA A 316 17.46 1.90 12.20
N PHE A 317 16.56 1.87 13.19
CA PHE A 317 15.31 2.60 13.15
C PHE A 317 15.45 3.92 13.89
N HIS A 318 15.11 5.03 13.22
CA HIS A 318 15.19 6.36 13.80
C HIS A 318 13.80 6.87 14.19
N VAL A 319 13.69 7.32 15.45
CA VAL A 319 12.54 8.05 15.97
C VAL A 319 12.98 9.49 16.23
N PHE A 320 12.15 10.45 15.83
CA PHE A 320 12.39 11.87 16.03
C PHE A 320 11.32 12.43 16.96
N ASP A 321 11.72 12.89 18.14
CA ASP A 321 10.76 13.54 19.04
C ASP A 321 10.34 14.89 18.46
N LYS A 322 9.08 14.96 18.05
CA LYS A 322 8.46 16.13 17.41
C LYS A 322 7.28 16.67 18.21
N LYS A 323 7.06 16.17 19.43
CA LYS A 323 5.88 16.49 20.26
C LYS A 323 5.76 17.97 20.60
N ASN A 324 6.89 18.67 20.71
CA ASN A 324 6.93 20.08 21.10
C ASN A 324 6.65 21.06 19.96
N ARG A 325 6.57 20.60 18.70
CA ARG A 325 6.50 21.51 17.55
C ARG A 325 5.12 22.15 17.35
N HIS A 326 4.06 21.41 17.65
CA HIS A 326 2.66 21.84 17.56
C HIS A 326 1.88 21.28 18.75
N ARG A 327 2.17 21.80 19.95
CA ARG A 327 1.58 21.29 21.21
C ARG A 327 0.05 21.39 21.21
N GLU A 328 -0.49 22.40 20.54
CA GLU A 328 -1.91 22.64 20.40
C GLU A 328 -2.65 21.57 19.55
N TRP A 329 -1.91 20.75 18.80
CA TRP A 329 -2.50 19.63 18.04
C TRP A 329 -2.74 18.38 18.89
N LEU A 330 -2.02 18.23 20.01
CA LEU A 330 -2.12 17.05 20.87
C LEU A 330 -3.53 16.87 21.48
N PRO A 331 -4.18 17.90 22.06
CA PRO A 331 -5.54 17.76 22.59
C PRO A 331 -6.56 17.43 21.50
N LYS A 332 -6.40 18.00 20.30
CA LYS A 332 -7.26 17.70 19.13
C LYS A 332 -7.11 16.23 18.71
N ALA A 333 -5.87 15.74 18.68
CA ALA A 333 -5.54 14.35 18.33
C ALA A 333 -6.11 13.34 19.33
N GLU A 334 -6.09 13.64 20.62
CA GLU A 334 -6.58 12.72 21.64
C GLU A 334 -8.07 12.36 21.43
N ALA A 335 -8.91 13.35 21.14
CA ALA A 335 -10.32 13.10 20.87
C ALA A 335 -10.54 12.19 19.65
N ALA A 336 -9.72 12.37 18.61
CA ALA A 336 -9.74 11.52 17.41
C ALA A 336 -9.28 10.09 17.71
N LEU A 337 -8.20 9.94 18.48
CA LEU A 337 -7.67 8.64 18.89
C LEU A 337 -8.70 7.83 19.67
N ARG A 338 -9.40 8.46 20.62
CA ARG A 338 -10.47 7.81 21.40
C ARG A 338 -11.66 7.37 20.54
N ARG A 339 -12.03 8.15 19.51
CA ARG A 339 -13.07 7.72 18.55
C ARG A 339 -12.62 6.52 17.73
N VAL A 340 -11.37 6.53 17.24
CA VAL A 340 -10.80 5.40 16.50
C VAL A 340 -10.73 4.15 17.37
N GLN A 341 -10.28 4.28 18.63
CA GLN A 341 -10.29 3.20 19.61
C GLN A 341 -11.69 2.59 19.73
N GLY A 342 -12.74 3.41 19.96
CA GLY A 342 -14.10 2.89 20.13
C GLY A 342 -14.63 2.15 18.89
N VAL A 343 -14.28 2.60 17.68
CA VAL A 343 -14.62 1.89 16.43
C VAL A 343 -13.86 0.57 16.31
N TRP A 344 -12.58 0.56 16.66
CA TRP A 344 -11.77 -0.66 16.63
C TRP A 344 -12.26 -1.69 17.66
N GLU A 345 -12.59 -1.26 18.87
CA GLU A 345 -13.18 -2.11 19.91
C GLU A 345 -14.52 -2.71 19.43
N THR A 346 -15.38 -1.91 18.79
CA THR A 346 -16.64 -2.39 18.18
C THR A 346 -16.39 -3.45 17.10
N ALA A 347 -15.30 -3.31 16.35
CA ALA A 347 -14.87 -4.27 15.34
C ALA A 347 -14.10 -5.48 15.91
N GLY A 348 -13.89 -5.56 17.22
CA GLY A 348 -13.14 -6.63 17.88
C GLY A 348 -11.62 -6.55 17.67
N LEU A 349 -11.09 -5.37 17.34
CA LEU A 349 -9.67 -5.12 17.14
C LEU A 349 -9.06 -4.40 18.35
N PRO A 350 -7.86 -4.81 18.83
CA PRO A 350 -7.15 -4.07 19.86
C PRO A 350 -6.60 -2.76 19.29
N PHE A 351 -6.72 -1.66 20.04
CA PHE A 351 -6.11 -0.39 19.69
C PHE A 351 -5.16 0.06 20.80
N PRO A 352 -3.83 0.03 20.59
CA PRO A 352 -2.82 0.33 21.61
C PRO A 352 -2.73 1.83 21.87
N LEU A 353 -3.76 2.38 22.55
CA LEU A 353 -3.89 3.82 22.74
C LEU A 353 -2.70 4.38 23.52
N ASP A 354 -2.29 3.73 24.61
CA ASP A 354 -1.22 4.22 25.48
C ASP A 354 0.11 4.34 24.71
N GLU A 355 0.45 3.33 23.91
CA GLU A 355 1.66 3.33 23.09
C GLU A 355 1.60 4.37 21.95
N ILE A 356 0.41 4.61 21.38
CA ILE A 356 0.24 5.65 20.37
C ILE A 356 0.33 7.04 21.00
N MET A 357 -0.18 7.22 22.22
CA MET A 357 -0.11 8.48 22.98
C MET A 357 1.33 8.87 23.37
N GLU A 358 2.30 7.96 23.28
CA GLU A 358 3.73 8.31 23.36
C GLU A 358 4.17 9.34 22.28
N ALA A 359 3.41 9.42 21.18
CA ALA A 359 3.51 10.39 20.10
C ALA A 359 4.88 10.47 19.38
N TRP A 360 5.46 9.31 19.09
CA TRP A 360 6.69 9.12 18.32
C TRP A 360 6.56 9.25 16.81
#